data_AF-A0A8X8IED1-F1
#
_entry.id   AF-A0A8X8IED1-F1
#
_cell.length_a   1.000
_cell.length_b   1.000
_cell.length_c   1.000
_cell.angle_alpha   90.00
_cell.angle_beta   90.00
_cell.angle_gamma   90.00
#
_symmetry.space_group_name_H-M   'P 1'
#
loop_
_entity.id
_entity.type
_entity.pdbx_description
1 polymer ?
#
loop_
_entity_poly.entity_id
_entity_poly.type
_entity_poly.pdbx_seq_one_letter_code
_entity_poly.pdbx_strand_id
1 'polypeptide(L)'
;MLLKQCIVAVLLLAVIGQTLNRSVIVTSYYANTSAYARNCENKARPKMHCNGRCQLMKKLRQEENKDKQNPERRNSYDEVLSSKSFFATTIEVYGIPSLEHVSGYRFNVPGPQPKYIFHPPGV
;
A
#
# COMPACT_ATOMS: atom_id res chain seq x y z
N MET A 1 31.94 19.85 12.51
CA MET A 1 31.23 18.54 12.60
C MET A 1 29.91 18.64 13.37
N LEU A 2 29.86 19.27 14.55
CA LEU A 2 28.64 19.39 15.37
C LEU A 2 27.45 20.07 14.66
N LEU A 3 27.67 21.19 13.97
CA LEU A 3 26.60 21.91 13.25
C LEU A 3 25.88 21.01 12.20
N LYS A 4 26.65 20.17 11.50
CA LYS A 4 26.10 19.26 10.48
C LYS A 4 25.23 18.18 11.14
N GLN A 5 25.61 17.69 12.31
CA GLN A 5 24.81 16.74 13.09
C GLN A 5 23.52 17.37 13.63
N CYS A 6 23.59 18.63 14.11
CA CYS A 6 22.40 19.37 14.54
C CYS A 6 21.40 19.55 13.40
N ILE A 7 21.87 19.93 12.20
CA ILE A 7 21.00 20.10 11.02
C ILE A 7 20.32 18.77 10.66
N VAL A 8 21.07 17.66 10.64
CA VAL A 8 20.52 16.33 10.35
C VAL A 8 19.48 15.92 11.39
N ALA A 9 19.75 16.14 12.69
CA ALA A 9 18.80 15.84 13.76
C ALA A 9 17.51 16.65 13.62
N VAL A 10 17.60 17.95 13.31
CA VAL A 10 16.44 18.82 13.09
C VAL A 10 15.62 18.35 11.88
N LEU A 11 16.26 18.00 10.77
CA LEU A 11 15.57 17.48 9.59
C LEU A 11 14.86 16.15 9.87
N LEU A 12 15.50 15.23 10.60
CA LEU A 12 14.89 13.97 11.03
C LEU A 12 13.66 14.20 11.89
N LEU A 13 13.77 15.08 12.90
CA LEU A 13 12.64 15.43 13.76
C LEU A 13 11.51 16.10 12.97
N ALA A 14 11.82 16.92 11.98
CA ALA A 14 10.83 17.54 11.12
C ALA A 14 10.05 16.51 10.29
N VAL A 15 10.74 15.52 9.70
CA VAL A 15 10.09 14.43 8.93
C VAL A 15 9.21 13.58 9.84
N ILE A 16 9.70 13.21 11.02
CA ILE A 16 8.92 12.46 12.01
C ILE A 16 7.68 13.27 12.41
N GLY A 17 7.85 14.56 12.74
CA GLY A 17 6.77 15.46 13.12
C GLY A 17 5.67 15.56 12.06
N GLN A 18 6.01 15.57 10.77
CA GLN A 18 5.04 15.61 9.68
C GLN A 18 4.12 14.37 9.64
N THR A 19 4.60 13.20 10.05
CA THR A 19 3.83 11.94 10.02
C THR A 19 2.98 11.71 11.27
N LEU A 20 3.32 12.34 12.40
CA LEU A 20 2.72 12.06 13.69
C LEU A 20 1.41 12.82 13.98
N ASN A 21 0.94 13.72 13.10
CA ASN A 21 -0.26 14.51 13.34
C ASN A 21 -1.48 13.67 13.77
N ARG A 22 -1.77 12.57 13.05
CA ARG A 22 -2.87 11.66 13.41
C ARG A 22 -2.64 10.96 14.74
N SER A 23 -1.40 10.52 14.99
CA SER A 23 -1.02 9.84 16.24
C SER A 23 -1.18 10.76 17.44
N VAL A 24 -0.79 12.03 17.34
CA VAL A 24 -0.98 13.03 18.39
C VAL A 24 -2.46 13.22 18.73
N ILE A 25 -3.35 13.24 17.73
CA ILE A 25 -4.80 13.37 17.94
C ILE A 25 -5.33 12.17 18.74
N VAL A 26 -4.96 10.95 18.36
CA VAL A 26 -5.39 9.73 19.06
C VAL A 26 -4.83 9.69 20.49
N THR A 27 -3.55 9.98 20.66
CA THR A 27 -2.91 10.05 21.99
C THR A 27 -3.59 11.09 22.87
N SER A 28 -3.95 12.26 22.34
CA SER A 28 -4.66 13.29 23.11
C SER A 28 -6.03 12.84 23.62
N TYR A 29 -6.72 11.96 22.88
CA TYR A 29 -7.99 11.37 23.29
C TYR A 29 -7.81 10.38 24.44
N TYR A 30 -6.77 9.54 24.38
CA TYR A 30 -6.49 8.59 25.47
C TYR A 30 -5.94 9.30 26.72
N ALA A 31 -5.11 10.33 26.55
CA ALA A 31 -4.61 11.13 27.65
C ALA A 31 -5.73 11.89 28.39
N ASN A 32 -6.77 12.34 27.67
CA ASN A 32 -7.90 13.04 28.27
C ASN A 32 -9.24 12.72 27.59
N THR A 33 -9.75 11.52 27.82
CA THR A 33 -11.05 11.10 27.26
C THR A 33 -12.22 11.94 27.81
N SER A 34 -12.10 12.45 29.04
CA SER A 34 -13.15 13.24 29.68
C SER A 34 -13.45 14.54 28.91
N ALA A 35 -12.42 15.21 28.38
CA ALA A 35 -12.58 16.42 27.58
C ALA A 35 -13.37 16.15 26.29
N TYR A 36 -13.15 15.00 25.65
CA TYR A 36 -13.89 14.58 24.47
C TYR A 36 -15.33 14.16 24.81
N ALA A 37 -15.53 13.49 25.93
CA ALA A 37 -16.85 13.08 26.41
C ALA A 37 -17.74 14.28 26.81
N ARG A 38 -17.14 15.38 27.31
CA ARG A 38 -17.84 16.64 27.60
C ARG A 38 -18.52 17.23 26.38
N ASN A 39 -17.90 17.13 25.20
CA ASN A 39 -18.45 17.64 23.94
C ASN A 39 -19.09 16.54 23.07
N CYS A 40 -19.38 15.36 23.62
CA CYS A 40 -20.00 14.26 22.88
C CYS A 40 -21.42 14.62 22.42
N GLU A 41 -21.72 14.42 21.13
CA GLU A 41 -23.07 14.64 20.58
C GLU A 41 -24.04 13.49 20.91
N ASN A 42 -23.51 12.28 21.14
CA ASN A 42 -24.29 11.08 21.42
C ASN A 42 -24.59 10.89 22.92
N LYS A 43 -24.58 11.95 23.73
CA LYS A 43 -24.88 11.88 25.18
C LYS A 43 -26.26 11.30 25.46
N ALA A 44 -27.24 11.61 24.61
CA ALA A 44 -28.61 11.10 24.72
C ALA A 44 -28.75 9.61 24.39
N ARG A 45 -27.68 8.94 23.91
CA ARG A 45 -27.68 7.51 23.54
C ARG A 45 -26.61 6.74 24.32
N PRO A 46 -26.77 6.55 25.64
CA PRO A 46 -25.76 5.92 26.49
C PRO A 46 -25.43 4.47 26.08
N LYS A 47 -26.39 3.74 25.49
CA LYS A 47 -26.21 2.37 24.96
C LYS A 47 -25.10 2.26 23.89
N MET A 48 -24.72 3.36 23.25
CA MET A 48 -23.67 3.38 22.22
C MET A 48 -22.25 3.46 22.78
N HIS A 49 -22.09 3.68 24.10
CA HIS A 49 -20.78 3.80 24.77
C HIS A 49 -19.79 4.72 24.01
N CYS A 50 -20.29 5.85 23.49
CA CYS A 50 -19.53 6.69 22.56
C CYS A 50 -18.32 7.36 23.24
N ASN A 51 -18.43 7.80 24.48
CA ASN A 51 -17.32 8.37 25.28
C ASN A 51 -16.51 9.47 24.57
N GLY A 52 -17.13 10.25 23.69
CA GLY A 52 -16.45 11.31 22.93
C GLY A 52 -15.72 10.84 21.66
N ARG A 53 -15.84 9.56 21.28
CA ARG A 53 -15.29 9.02 20.02
C ARG A 53 -15.81 9.74 18.77
N CYS A 54 -17.03 10.29 18.82
CA CYS A 54 -17.57 11.14 17.75
C CYS A 54 -16.68 12.37 17.48
N GLN A 55 -16.19 13.01 18.55
CA GLN A 55 -15.32 14.19 18.45
C GLN A 55 -13.92 13.81 17.96
N LEU A 56 -13.39 12.66 18.41
CA LEU A 56 -12.14 12.11 17.88
C LEU A 56 -12.23 11.90 16.36
N MET A 57 -13.31 11.24 15.91
CA MET A 57 -13.54 10.98 14.48
C MET A 57 -13.68 12.27 13.66
N LYS A 58 -14.35 13.30 14.20
CA LYS A 58 -14.45 14.61 13.53
C LYS A 58 -13.08 15.25 13.31
N LYS A 59 -12.21 15.26 14.32
CA LYS A 59 -10.84 15.81 14.20
C LYS A 59 -10.00 15.03 13.19
N LEU A 60 -10.07 13.69 13.21
CA LEU A 60 -9.34 12.85 12.27
C LEU A 60 -9.79 13.08 10.82
N ARG A 61 -11.10 13.19 10.58
CA ARG A 61 -11.64 13.50 9.25
C ARG A 61 -11.24 14.91 8.78
N GLN A 62 -11.19 15.87 9.69
CA GLN A 62 -10.75 17.23 9.34
C GLN A 62 -9.29 17.25 8.89
N GLU A 63 -8.40 16.52 9.56
CA GLU A 63 -7.00 16.34 9.11
C GLU A 63 -6.93 15.62 7.75
N GLU A 64 -7.68 14.54 7.57
CA GLU A 64 -7.72 13.81 6.30
C GLU A 64 -8.20 14.69 5.14
N ASN A 65 -9.19 15.54 5.39
CA ASN A 65 -9.69 16.47 4.37
C ASN A 65 -8.67 17.57 4.04
N LYS A 66 -7.89 18.06 5.01
CA LYS A 66 -6.77 18.98 4.76
C LYS A 66 -5.69 18.32 3.93
N ASP A 67 -5.37 17.05 4.20
CA ASP A 67 -4.40 16.29 3.41
C ASP A 67 -4.89 16.11 1.96
N LYS A 68 -6.18 15.80 1.77
CA LYS A 68 -6.79 15.62 0.43
C LYS A 68 -6.89 16.91 -0.38
N GLN A 69 -7.09 18.05 0.28
CA GLN A 69 -7.17 19.35 -0.37
C GLN A 69 -5.80 19.97 -0.66
N ASN A 70 -4.71 19.40 -0.15
CA ASN A 70 -3.37 19.86 -0.47
C ASN A 70 -2.87 19.24 -1.79
N PRO A 71 -2.82 19.99 -2.91
CA PRO A 71 -2.37 19.46 -4.20
C PRO A 71 -0.92 18.95 -4.16
N GLU A 72 -0.07 19.48 -3.27
CA GLU A 72 1.34 19.05 -3.09
C GLU A 72 1.45 17.67 -2.41
N ARG A 73 0.42 17.24 -1.66
CA ARG A 73 0.39 15.94 -0.95
C ARG A 73 -0.45 14.90 -1.67
N ARG A 74 -1.13 15.27 -2.75
CA ARG A 74 -1.88 14.34 -3.59
C ARG A 74 -0.87 13.62 -4.47
N ASN A 75 -0.24 12.60 -3.90
CA ASN A 75 0.57 11.62 -4.60
C ASN A 75 -0.31 10.89 -5.63
N SER A 76 -0.51 11.51 -6.78
CA SER A 76 -1.10 10.94 -7.97
C SER A 76 0.01 10.38 -8.85
N TYR A 77 0.90 9.57 -8.26
CA TYR A 77 1.71 8.67 -9.04
C TYR A 77 1.01 7.31 -8.98
N ASP A 78 0.67 6.77 -10.14
CA ASP A 78 0.40 5.34 -10.25
C ASP A 78 1.70 4.64 -9.86
N GLU A 79 1.77 4.18 -8.61
CA GLU A 79 2.90 3.44 -8.09
C GLU A 79 2.94 2.10 -8.83
N VAL A 80 3.61 2.07 -9.99
CA VAL A 80 3.89 0.83 -10.72
C VAL A 80 4.90 0.06 -9.89
N LEU A 81 4.38 -0.70 -8.93
CA LEU A 81 5.14 -1.51 -7.98
C LEU A 81 5.98 -2.58 -8.67
N SER A 82 5.65 -2.91 -9.93
CA SER A 82 6.35 -3.89 -10.75
C SER A 82 6.17 -3.58 -12.25
N SER A 83 7.23 -3.05 -12.87
CA SER A 83 7.40 -2.99 -14.33
C SER A 83 8.22 -4.18 -14.83
N LYS A 84 7.87 -4.71 -16.01
CA LYS A 84 8.66 -5.76 -16.68
C LYS A 84 10.11 -5.32 -16.94
N SER A 85 10.39 -4.02 -16.96
CA SER A 85 11.73 -3.45 -17.10
C SER A 85 12.65 -3.67 -15.89
N PHE A 86 12.12 -4.00 -14.70
CA PHE A 86 12.94 -4.21 -13.50
C PHE A 86 13.65 -5.56 -13.46
N PHE A 87 13.16 -6.54 -14.21
CA PHE A 87 13.77 -7.86 -14.28
C PHE A 87 14.66 -7.93 -15.52
N ALA A 88 15.92 -8.31 -15.32
CA ALA A 88 16.80 -8.60 -16.45
C ALA A 88 16.20 -9.77 -17.23
N THR A 89 15.84 -9.54 -18.50
CA THR A 89 15.49 -10.62 -19.42
C THR A 89 16.72 -11.51 -19.56
N THR A 90 16.72 -12.65 -18.88
CA THR A 90 17.73 -13.67 -19.10
C THR A 90 17.52 -14.21 -20.50
N ILE A 91 18.42 -13.84 -21.42
CA ILE A 91 18.48 -14.46 -22.73
C ILE A 91 18.92 -15.89 -22.48
N GLU A 92 18.01 -16.85 -22.64
CA GLU A 92 18.40 -18.25 -22.75
C GLU A 92 19.17 -18.41 -24.05
N VAL A 93 20.50 -18.28 -23.95
CA VAL A 93 21.41 -18.66 -25.03
C VAL A 93 21.34 -20.17 -25.12
N TYR A 94 20.44 -20.68 -25.95
CA TYR A 94 20.54 -22.05 -26.42
C TYR A 94 21.82 -22.14 -27.26
N GLY A 95 22.90 -22.62 -26.65
CA GLY A 95 24.11 -22.98 -27.37
C GLY A 95 23.71 -23.93 -28.49
N ILE A 96 24.06 -23.60 -29.74
CA ILE A 96 23.80 -24.43 -30.89
C ILE A 96 24.60 -25.73 -30.66
N PRO A 97 23.98 -26.90 -30.40
CA PRO A 97 24.75 -28.12 -30.35
C PRO A 97 25.26 -28.39 -31.76
N SER A 98 26.57 -28.58 -31.88
CA SER A 98 27.23 -28.97 -33.14
C SER A 98 26.51 -30.17 -33.75
N LEU A 99 26.22 -30.06 -35.04
CA LEU A 99 25.56 -31.07 -35.87
C LEU A 99 26.38 -32.38 -35.86
N GLU A 100 26.07 -33.29 -34.95
CA GLU A 100 26.46 -34.70 -35.11
C GLU A 100 25.33 -35.45 -35.83
N HIS A 101 25.71 -36.00 -36.98
CA HIS A 101 24.87 -36.71 -37.91
C HIS A 101 24.61 -38.14 -37.40
N VAL A 102 23.36 -38.61 -37.56
CA VAL A 102 22.94 -40.03 -37.70
C VAL A 102 22.84 -40.79 -36.35
N SER A 103 21.78 -41.51 -35.96
CA SER A 103 20.80 -42.32 -36.69
C SER A 103 19.59 -42.66 -35.78
N GLY A 104 18.39 -42.72 -36.36
CA GLY A 104 17.38 -43.74 -36.04
C GLY A 104 16.76 -43.80 -34.63
N TYR A 105 15.77 -42.95 -34.35
CA TYR A 105 14.49 -43.39 -33.74
C TYR A 105 13.45 -42.27 -33.94
N ARG A 106 12.40 -42.53 -34.74
CA ARG A 106 11.26 -41.59 -34.83
C ARG A 106 10.42 -41.75 -33.57
N PHE A 107 10.69 -40.93 -32.56
CA PHE A 107 9.77 -40.78 -31.44
C PHE A 107 8.57 -39.96 -31.95
N ASN A 108 7.39 -40.59 -32.05
CA ASN A 108 6.15 -39.90 -32.32
C ASN A 108 5.84 -38.99 -31.12
N VAL A 109 6.23 -37.72 -31.19
CA VAL A 109 5.76 -36.70 -30.26
C VAL A 109 4.27 -36.52 -30.57
N PRO A 110 3.34 -36.80 -29.64
CA PRO A 110 1.94 -36.48 -29.85
C PRO A 110 1.83 -34.97 -30.07
N GLY A 111 1.29 -34.55 -31.21
CA GLY A 111 1.03 -33.14 -31.49
C GLY A 111 0.15 -32.51 -30.41
N PRO A 112 0.18 -31.17 -30.26
CA PRO A 112 -0.60 -30.47 -29.25
C PRO A 112 -2.08 -30.85 -29.36
N GLN A 113 -2.58 -31.55 -28.34
CA GLN A 113 -3.98 -31.92 -28.22
C GLN A 113 -4.80 -30.64 -28.07
N PRO A 114 -5.81 -30.37 -28.92
CA PRO A 114 -6.63 -29.19 -28.75
C PRO A 114 -7.45 -29.32 -27.46
N LYS A 115 -7.21 -28.43 -26.49
CA LYS A 115 -7.99 -28.32 -25.25
C LYS A 115 -9.34 -27.67 -25.53
N TYR A 116 -10.24 -28.36 -26.22
CA TYR A 116 -11.65 -28.01 -26.18
C TYR A 116 -12.24 -28.55 -24.88
N ILE A 117 -12.04 -27.79 -23.79
CA ILE A 117 -12.83 -27.97 -22.57
C ILE A 117 -14.25 -27.53 -22.93
N PHE A 118 -15.11 -28.53 -23.08
CA PHE A 118 -16.54 -28.35 -23.31
C PHE A 118 -17.13 -27.62 -22.10
N HIS A 119 -17.84 -26.50 -22.32
CA HIS A 119 -18.62 -25.84 -21.29
C HIS A 119 -20.10 -26.16 -21.52
N PRO A 120 -20.87 -26.54 -20.49
CA PRO A 120 -22.31 -26.77 -20.63
C PRO A 120 -23.07 -25.45 -20.85
N PRO A 121 -24.23 -25.48 -21.53
CA PRO A 121 -25.03 -24.27 -21.77
C PRO A 121 -25.48 -23.65 -20.45
N GLY A 122 -25.34 -22.33 -20.35
CA GLY A 122 -25.79 -21.55 -19.20
C GLY A 122 -27.31 -21.58 -19.08
N VAL A 123 -27.79 -21.79 -17.85
CA VAL A 123 -29.13 -21.42 -17.41
C VAL A 123 -29.07 -20.09 -16.69
#